data_AF-A0A4V5ZZT3-F1
#
_entry.id   AF-A0A4V5ZZT3-F1
#
_cell.length_a   1.000
_cell.length_b   1.000
_cell.length_c   1.000
_cell.angle_alpha   90.00
_cell.angle_beta   90.00
_cell.angle_gamma   90.00
#
_symmetry.space_group_name_H-M   'P 1'
#
loop_
_entity.id
_entity.type
_entity.pdbx_description
1 polymer ?
#
loop_
_entity_poly.entity_id
_entity_poly.type
_entity_poly.pdbx_seq_one_letter_code
_entity_poly.pdbx_strand_id
1 'polypeptide(L)'
;MAPVEDDEYADEKPTTSASISVDGTNEKAIDITTQFIYERLSPKIATNLVFIGLLTLPEKMPLAFAQSYTPISAAGTEGQKHHLARIMATQFTSAGVGPGIEQTKKEHQEQYFARQQARKDGAVIPPTPAHVAADLAPNSEPLRTQAASQFAVPQMPVTKLKGKIQFNLIASVKDLSDDEARKLMNQAFERIMQNEKRAIQGGEGTAHQVILVRLVTRFASVTINEFEKALRNFILADQRSRTEIAQLWIAELYAQYQGYRERFPFADSA
;
A
#
# COMPACT_ATOMS: atom_id res chain seq x y z
N MET A 1 10.77 80.44 -6.43
CA MET A 1 11.10 80.14 -5.03
C MET A 1 9.83 79.76 -4.31
N ALA A 2 9.51 78.46 -4.31
CA ALA A 2 8.51 77.77 -3.47
C ALA A 2 8.63 76.26 -3.80
N PRO A 3 8.35 75.36 -2.84
CA PRO A 3 9.05 74.10 -2.68
C PRO A 3 8.29 72.86 -3.17
N VAL A 4 9.04 71.76 -3.18
CA VAL A 4 8.71 70.36 -3.49
C VAL A 4 7.67 69.81 -2.51
N GLU A 5 6.64 69.15 -3.04
CA GLU A 5 5.80 68.19 -2.31
C GLU A 5 5.93 66.84 -3.04
N ASP A 6 6.68 65.93 -2.41
CA ASP A 6 6.77 64.51 -2.75
C ASP A 6 5.54 63.80 -2.15
N ASP A 7 4.57 63.44 -2.99
CA ASP A 7 3.49 62.53 -2.59
C ASP A 7 3.95 61.07 -2.81
N GLU A 8 4.42 60.49 -1.72
CA GLU A 8 4.80 59.09 -1.55
C GLU A 8 3.57 58.19 -1.73
N TYR A 9 3.54 57.43 -2.83
CA TYR A 9 2.53 56.41 -3.10
C TYR A 9 2.56 55.33 -2.01
N ALA A 10 1.49 55.27 -1.21
CA ALA A 10 1.24 54.19 -0.26
C ALA A 10 1.05 52.85 -1.00
N ASP A 11 1.98 51.92 -0.79
CA ASP A 11 1.92 50.51 -1.21
C ASP A 11 0.85 49.77 -0.39
N GLU A 12 -0.41 49.79 -0.84
CA GLU A 12 -1.43 48.89 -0.30
C GLU A 12 -1.22 47.47 -0.85
N LYS A 13 -0.45 46.65 -0.11
CA LYS A 13 -0.44 45.20 -0.31
C LYS A 13 -1.61 44.56 0.44
N PRO A 14 -2.39 43.68 -0.22
CA PRO A 14 -3.54 43.05 0.40
C PRO A 14 -3.06 42.09 1.49
N THR A 15 -3.43 42.38 2.74
CA THR A 15 -3.39 41.42 3.85
C THR A 15 -4.35 40.29 3.54
N THR A 16 -3.81 39.18 3.03
CA THR A 16 -4.50 37.90 3.02
C THR A 16 -4.35 37.29 4.41
N SER A 17 -5.19 37.75 5.34
CA SER A 17 -5.49 37.01 6.56
C SER A 17 -6.29 35.76 6.19
N ALA A 18 -5.58 34.75 5.65
CA ALA A 18 -6.09 33.41 5.48
C ALA A 18 -6.21 32.79 6.87
N SER A 19 -7.39 32.90 7.47
CA SER A 19 -7.83 31.94 8.48
C SER A 19 -7.76 30.55 7.84
N ILE A 20 -6.73 29.77 8.18
CA ILE A 20 -6.64 28.36 7.80
C ILE A 20 -7.84 27.66 8.44
N SER A 21 -8.88 27.47 7.64
CA SER A 21 -10.06 26.70 8.02
C SER A 21 -9.62 25.25 8.24
N VAL A 22 -9.64 24.81 9.50
CA VAL A 22 -9.35 23.43 9.94
C VAL A 22 -10.24 22.39 9.23
N ASP A 23 -11.34 22.84 8.61
CA ASP A 23 -12.21 22.01 7.76
C ASP A 23 -11.56 21.59 6.44
N GLY A 24 -10.82 22.48 5.77
CA GLY A 24 -10.25 22.18 4.45
C GLY A 24 -9.09 21.18 4.52
N THR A 25 -8.37 21.13 5.64
CA THR A 25 -7.29 20.15 5.86
C THR A 25 -7.84 18.75 6.14
N ASN A 26 -8.98 18.66 6.84
CA ASN A 26 -9.68 17.39 7.09
C ASN A 26 -10.28 16.82 5.81
N GLU A 27 -10.91 17.65 4.97
CA GLU A 27 -11.46 17.21 3.69
C GLU A 27 -10.36 16.68 2.77
N LYS A 28 -9.23 17.40 2.66
CA LYS A 28 -8.04 16.93 1.94
C LYS A 28 -7.53 15.59 2.48
N ALA A 29 -7.50 15.40 3.80
CA ALA A 29 -7.07 14.13 4.40
C ALA A 29 -8.04 12.97 4.10
N ILE A 30 -9.35 13.25 4.07
CA ILE A 30 -10.38 12.26 3.71
C ILE A 30 -10.25 11.88 2.24
N ASP A 31 -10.03 12.83 1.34
CA ASP A 31 -9.92 12.56 -0.11
C ASP A 31 -8.69 11.72 -0.44
N ILE A 32 -7.53 12.05 0.14
CA ILE A 32 -6.29 11.26 -0.02
C ILE A 32 -6.50 9.82 0.49
N THR A 33 -7.15 9.70 1.65
CA THR A 33 -7.43 8.38 2.25
C THR A 33 -8.48 7.62 1.44
N THR A 34 -9.45 8.32 0.82
CA THR A 34 -10.47 7.73 -0.05
C THR A 34 -9.84 7.08 -1.27
N GLN A 35 -8.94 7.80 -1.95
CA GLN A 35 -8.24 7.28 -3.12
C GLN A 35 -7.40 6.04 -2.76
N PHE A 36 -6.67 6.11 -1.64
CA PHE A 36 -5.87 4.99 -1.15
C PHE A 36 -6.70 3.74 -0.87
N ILE A 37 -7.86 3.89 -0.23
CA ILE A 37 -8.77 2.77 0.06
C ILE A 37 -9.38 2.25 -1.24
N TYR A 38 -9.82 3.12 -2.14
CA TYR A 38 -10.48 2.75 -3.39
C TYR A 38 -9.60 1.86 -4.29
N GLU A 39 -8.31 2.20 -4.42
CA GLU A 39 -7.35 1.42 -5.22
C GLU A 39 -7.11 0.02 -4.64
N ARG A 40 -7.22 -0.12 -3.31
CA ARG A 40 -6.97 -1.37 -2.59
C ARG A 40 -8.24 -2.16 -2.29
N LEU A 41 -9.41 -1.57 -2.48
CA LEU A 41 -10.70 -2.20 -2.23
C LEU A 41 -11.01 -3.22 -3.34
N SER A 42 -10.40 -4.40 -3.22
CA SER A 42 -10.66 -5.54 -4.09
C SER A 42 -11.74 -6.45 -3.48
N PRO A 43 -12.47 -7.23 -4.29
CA PRO A 43 -13.45 -8.20 -3.78
C PRO A 43 -12.86 -9.14 -2.73
N LYS A 44 -11.61 -9.60 -2.94
CA LYS A 44 -10.89 -10.46 -1.98
C LYS A 44 -10.68 -9.78 -0.63
N ILE A 45 -10.29 -8.52 -0.62
CA ILE A 45 -10.08 -7.74 0.61
C ILE A 45 -11.42 -7.48 1.31
N ALA A 46 -12.46 -7.17 0.54
CA ALA A 46 -13.82 -7.01 1.08
C ALA A 46 -14.33 -8.30 1.74
N THR A 47 -14.15 -9.47 1.11
CA THR A 47 -14.56 -10.75 1.71
C THR A 47 -13.78 -11.05 3.00
N ASN A 48 -12.47 -10.79 3.03
CA ASN A 48 -11.66 -10.97 4.23
C ASN A 48 -12.12 -10.06 5.38
N LEU A 49 -12.44 -8.80 5.10
CA LEU A 49 -13.00 -7.88 6.10
C LEU A 49 -14.32 -8.40 6.66
N VAL A 50 -15.21 -8.90 5.81
CA VAL A 50 -16.47 -9.52 6.24
C VAL A 50 -16.19 -10.73 7.13
N PHE A 51 -15.29 -11.64 6.72
CA PHE A 51 -14.95 -12.82 7.52
C PHE A 51 -14.42 -12.46 8.92
N ILE A 52 -13.60 -11.42 9.04
CA ILE A 52 -13.13 -10.92 10.34
C ILE A 52 -14.32 -10.37 11.14
N GLY A 53 -15.24 -9.65 10.50
CA GLY A 53 -16.45 -9.14 11.14
C GLY A 53 -17.46 -10.22 11.54
N LEU A 54 -17.42 -11.41 10.94
CA LEU A 54 -18.33 -12.50 11.32
C LEU A 54 -18.09 -12.98 12.77
N LEU A 55 -16.88 -12.81 13.31
CA LEU A 55 -16.54 -13.18 14.69
C LEU A 55 -17.23 -12.29 15.74
N THR A 56 -17.73 -11.12 15.36
CA THR A 56 -18.39 -10.17 16.27
C THR A 56 -19.90 -10.10 16.09
N LEU A 57 -20.46 -10.92 15.19
CA LEU A 57 -21.90 -10.97 14.95
C LEU A 57 -22.63 -11.79 16.02
N PRO A 58 -23.84 -11.36 16.44
CA PRO A 58 -24.68 -12.15 17.32
C PRO A 58 -25.21 -13.40 16.61
N GLU A 59 -25.46 -14.46 17.39
CA GLU A 59 -25.95 -15.77 16.88
C GLU A 59 -27.37 -15.69 16.28
N LYS A 60 -28.18 -14.70 16.71
CA LYS A 60 -29.54 -14.46 16.21
C LYS A 60 -29.65 -13.09 15.57
N MET A 61 -30.40 -13.01 14.46
CA MET A 61 -30.67 -11.77 13.74
C MET A 61 -31.39 -10.76 14.66
N PRO A 62 -30.83 -9.55 14.88
CA PRO A 62 -31.51 -8.52 15.67
C PRO A 62 -32.73 -7.95 14.96
N LEU A 63 -33.81 -7.70 15.70
CA LEU A 63 -35.06 -7.15 15.16
C LEU A 63 -34.86 -5.77 14.50
N ALA A 64 -34.01 -4.92 15.08
CA ALA A 64 -33.69 -3.61 14.53
C ALA A 64 -33.07 -3.71 13.13
N PHE A 65 -32.18 -4.68 12.91
CA PHE A 65 -31.57 -4.91 11.60
C PHE A 65 -32.61 -5.38 10.58
N ALA A 66 -33.50 -6.30 10.96
CA ALA A 66 -34.56 -6.78 10.07
C ALA A 66 -35.51 -5.65 9.62
N GLN A 67 -35.75 -4.67 10.48
CA GLN A 67 -36.60 -3.52 10.17
C GLN A 67 -35.89 -2.46 9.31
N SER A 68 -34.58 -2.29 9.45
CA SER A 68 -33.81 -1.25 8.74
C SER A 68 -33.03 -1.77 7.53
N TYR A 69 -33.11 -3.07 7.22
CA TYR A 69 -32.38 -3.66 6.11
C TYR A 69 -33.03 -3.31 4.77
N THR A 70 -32.32 -2.52 3.98
CA THR A 70 -32.70 -2.22 2.59
C THR A 70 -31.76 -2.99 1.64
N PRO A 71 -32.28 -3.93 0.84
CA PRO A 71 -31.46 -4.66 -0.13
C PRO A 71 -30.83 -3.72 -1.15
N ILE A 72 -29.56 -3.95 -1.48
CA ILE A 72 -28.85 -3.20 -2.53
C ILE A 72 -29.08 -3.92 -3.86
N SER A 73 -29.92 -3.36 -4.72
CA SER A 73 -30.35 -4.01 -5.98
C SER A 73 -29.24 -4.18 -7.03
N ALA A 74 -28.16 -3.39 -6.97
CA ALA A 74 -27.07 -3.43 -7.95
C ALA A 74 -25.72 -3.21 -7.26
N ALA A 75 -25.25 -4.20 -6.49
CA ALA A 75 -23.98 -4.12 -5.78
C ALA A 75 -22.77 -4.26 -6.74
N GLY A 76 -21.70 -3.50 -6.47
CA GLY A 76 -20.41 -3.67 -7.17
C GLY A 76 -20.14 -2.67 -8.30
N THR A 77 -20.95 -1.63 -8.44
CA THR A 77 -20.63 -0.53 -9.37
C THR A 77 -19.43 0.29 -8.84
N GLU A 78 -18.62 0.85 -9.74
CA GLU A 78 -17.47 1.67 -9.35
C GLU A 78 -17.88 2.89 -8.51
N GLY A 79 -19.04 3.48 -8.80
CA GLY A 79 -19.59 4.57 -7.99
C GLY A 79 -19.91 4.16 -6.54
N GLN A 80 -20.46 2.96 -6.34
CA GLN A 80 -20.69 2.43 -4.99
C GLN A 80 -19.39 2.09 -4.27
N LYS A 81 -18.41 1.55 -4.99
CA LYS A 81 -17.09 1.26 -4.44
C LYS A 81 -16.40 2.54 -3.98
N HIS A 82 -16.49 3.61 -4.76
CA HIS A 82 -15.96 4.91 -4.40
C HIS A 82 -16.70 5.51 -3.19
N HIS A 83 -18.03 5.43 -3.16
CA HIS A 83 -18.81 5.89 -2.02
C HIS A 83 -18.45 5.13 -0.73
N LEU A 84 -18.29 3.80 -0.81
CA LEU A 84 -17.87 2.98 0.32
C LEU A 84 -16.45 3.33 0.77
N ALA A 85 -15.52 3.56 -0.17
CA ALA A 85 -14.17 4.01 0.15
C ALA A 85 -14.17 5.36 0.87
N ARG A 86 -15.05 6.30 0.48
CA ARG A 86 -15.19 7.60 1.15
C ARG A 86 -15.73 7.44 2.57
N ILE A 87 -16.75 6.59 2.78
CA ILE A 87 -17.27 6.31 4.13
C ILE A 87 -16.16 5.71 5.01
N MET A 88 -15.41 4.71 4.49
CA MET A 88 -14.30 4.12 5.23
C MET A 88 -13.20 5.15 5.52
N ALA A 89 -12.87 6.02 4.57
CA ALA A 89 -11.90 7.07 4.75
C ALA A 89 -12.31 8.06 5.85
N THR A 90 -13.57 8.50 5.87
CA THR A 90 -14.10 9.35 6.96
C THR A 90 -13.94 8.68 8.31
N GLN A 91 -14.26 7.37 8.41
CA GLN A 91 -14.09 6.61 9.65
C GLN A 91 -12.61 6.50 10.05
N PHE A 92 -11.72 6.24 9.09
CA PHE A 92 -10.28 6.12 9.34
C PHE A 92 -9.67 7.45 9.80
N THR A 93 -9.98 8.54 9.10
CA THR A 93 -9.56 9.90 9.47
C THR A 93 -10.08 10.27 10.85
N SER A 94 -11.35 9.92 11.19
CA SER A 94 -11.91 10.16 12.54
C SER A 94 -11.21 9.36 13.64
N ALA A 95 -10.72 8.16 13.32
CA ALA A 95 -9.91 7.34 14.22
C ALA A 95 -8.43 7.77 14.25
N GLY A 96 -8.05 8.82 13.52
CA GLY A 96 -6.68 9.34 13.45
C GLY A 96 -5.71 8.46 12.67
N VAL A 97 -6.22 7.57 11.81
CA VAL A 97 -5.43 6.64 11.00
C VAL A 97 -5.64 6.89 9.50
N GLY A 98 -4.61 6.68 8.70
CA GLY A 98 -4.67 6.76 7.25
C GLY A 98 -3.67 7.74 6.64
N PRO A 99 -3.31 7.55 5.36
CA PRO A 99 -2.24 8.29 4.69
C PRO A 99 -2.53 9.80 4.60
N GLY A 100 -3.80 10.21 4.51
CA GLY A 100 -4.16 11.64 4.53
C GLY A 100 -3.80 12.31 5.85
N ILE A 101 -4.02 11.64 6.99
CA ILE A 101 -3.65 12.16 8.31
C ILE A 101 -2.13 12.26 8.46
N GLU A 102 -1.38 11.27 7.98
CA GLU A 102 0.08 11.27 8.01
C GLU A 102 0.65 12.43 7.18
N GLN A 103 0.08 12.67 6.00
CA GLN A 103 0.52 13.75 5.12
C GLN A 103 0.19 15.13 5.69
N THR A 104 -1.01 15.33 6.25
CA THR A 104 -1.36 16.59 6.93
C THR A 104 -0.47 16.86 8.13
N LYS A 105 -0.14 15.83 8.93
CA LYS A 105 0.81 15.97 10.06
C LYS A 105 2.21 16.35 9.58
N LYS A 106 2.69 15.71 8.52
CA LYS A 106 4.00 15.99 7.92
C LYS A 106 4.08 17.41 7.35
N GLU A 107 3.07 17.82 6.57
CA GLU A 107 2.96 19.18 6.03
C GLU A 107 2.97 20.22 7.16
N HIS A 108 2.21 19.97 8.23
CA HIS A 108 2.17 20.86 9.38
C HIS A 108 3.50 20.92 10.14
N GLN A 109 4.22 19.80 10.23
CA GLN A 109 5.55 19.73 10.84
C GLN A 109 6.61 20.47 9.99
N GLU A 110 6.60 20.29 8.67
CA GLU A 110 7.52 20.98 7.75
C GLU A 110 7.29 22.49 7.77
N GLN A 111 6.02 22.95 7.79
CA GLN A 111 5.68 24.37 7.94
C GLN A 111 6.19 24.94 9.26
N TYR A 112 6.11 24.17 10.35
CA TYR A 112 6.63 24.60 11.65
C TYR A 112 8.16 24.76 11.63
N PHE A 113 8.89 23.80 11.05
CA PHE A 113 10.35 23.89 10.92
C PHE A 113 10.78 25.03 9.99
N ALA A 114 10.13 25.21 8.84
CA ALA A 114 10.39 26.31 7.93
C ALA A 114 10.16 27.67 8.60
N ARG A 115 9.11 27.79 9.42
CA ARG A 115 8.82 29.01 10.18
C ARG A 115 9.89 29.30 11.24
N GLN A 116 10.44 28.27 11.89
CA GLN A 116 11.55 28.44 12.83
C GLN A 116 12.86 28.81 12.14
N GLN A 117 13.14 28.22 10.98
CA GLN A 117 14.33 28.52 10.20
C GLN A 117 14.29 29.96 9.69
N ALA A 118 13.16 30.41 9.12
CA ALA A 118 12.97 31.79 8.69
C ALA A 118 13.12 32.80 9.85
N ARG A 119 12.73 32.45 11.09
CA ARG A 119 13.02 33.29 12.27
C ARG A 119 14.51 33.37 12.58
N LYS A 120 15.25 32.26 12.48
CA LYS A 120 16.71 32.25 12.67
C LYS A 120 17.42 33.09 11.61
N ASP A 121 16.86 33.14 10.41
CA ASP A 121 17.36 33.92 9.28
C ASP A 121 16.90 35.39 9.30
N GLY A 122 16.27 35.85 10.40
CA GLY A 122 15.97 37.25 10.65
C GLY A 122 14.58 37.74 10.22
N ALA A 123 13.68 36.85 9.76
CA ALA A 123 12.33 37.24 9.40
C ALA A 123 11.46 37.49 10.66
N VAL A 124 10.76 38.63 10.70
CA VAL A 124 9.83 39.00 11.78
C VAL A 124 8.54 38.17 11.63
N ILE A 125 8.45 37.06 12.35
CA ILE A 125 7.31 36.15 12.30
C ILE A 125 6.64 36.05 13.68
N PRO A 126 5.35 36.39 13.83
CA PRO A 126 4.62 36.35 15.10
C PRO A 126 4.73 34.99 15.81
N PRO A 127 4.84 34.94 17.15
CA PRO A 127 5.03 33.72 17.91
C PRO A 127 3.94 32.68 17.62
N THR A 128 4.34 31.41 17.50
CA THR A 128 3.41 30.30 17.26
C THR A 128 2.68 30.03 18.58
N PRO A 129 1.34 29.97 18.61
CA PRO A 129 0.59 29.73 19.85
C PRO A 129 0.99 28.41 20.53
N ALA A 130 1.08 28.42 21.88
CA ALA A 130 1.62 27.31 22.66
C ALA A 130 0.89 25.96 22.49
N HIS A 131 -0.42 25.98 22.20
CA HIS A 131 -1.21 24.78 21.95
C HIS A 131 -0.79 24.05 20.65
N VAL A 132 -0.41 24.80 19.62
CA VAL A 132 0.08 24.23 18.35
C VAL A 132 1.48 23.64 18.52
N ALA A 133 2.32 24.26 19.35
CA ALA A 133 3.69 23.77 19.60
C ALA A 133 3.70 22.45 20.42
N ALA A 134 2.72 22.22 21.29
CA ALA A 134 2.62 21.02 22.11
C ALA A 134 2.25 19.77 21.30
N ASP A 135 1.34 19.88 20.33
CA ASP A 135 0.93 18.75 19.48
C ASP A 135 2.00 18.32 18.45
N LEU A 136 2.98 19.18 18.16
CA LEU A 136 4.04 18.97 17.16
C LEU A 136 5.40 18.60 17.75
N ALA A 137 5.52 18.58 19.08
CA ALA A 137 6.72 18.12 19.75
C ALA A 137 6.94 16.63 19.43
N PRO A 138 8.18 16.17 19.22
CA PRO A 138 8.48 14.78 18.82
C PRO A 138 8.13 13.71 19.88
N ASN A 139 7.39 14.07 20.94
CA ASN A 139 7.07 13.21 22.07
C ASN A 139 5.66 13.44 22.67
N SER A 140 4.72 14.08 21.95
CA SER A 140 3.32 14.11 22.39
C SER A 140 2.64 12.79 22.03
N GLU A 141 2.25 12.02 23.05
CA GLU A 141 1.26 10.96 22.86
C GLU A 141 -0.02 11.57 22.27
N PRO A 142 -0.69 10.88 21.33
CA PRO A 142 -1.87 11.43 20.68
C PRO A 142 -2.95 11.71 21.74
N LEU A 143 -3.35 12.97 21.87
CA LEU A 143 -4.58 13.33 22.58
C LEU A 143 -5.73 12.65 21.85
N ARG A 144 -6.17 11.53 22.42
CA ARG A 144 -7.37 10.80 22.02
C ARG A 144 -8.57 11.69 22.31
N THR A 145 -9.06 12.39 21.29
CA THR A 145 -10.32 13.14 21.35
C THR A 145 -11.44 12.13 21.62
N GLN A 146 -11.90 12.08 22.88
CA GLN A 146 -13.02 11.25 23.30
C GLN A 146 -14.31 11.93 22.86
N ALA A 147 -14.90 11.47 21.75
CA ALA A 147 -16.35 11.52 21.49
C ALA A 147 -16.68 10.84 20.15
N ALA A 148 -16.50 9.52 20.09
CA ALA A 148 -17.19 8.70 19.10
C ALA A 148 -17.54 7.38 19.77
N SER A 149 -18.82 6.99 19.65
CA SER A 149 -19.44 5.80 20.22
C SER A 149 -18.52 4.58 20.09
N GLN A 150 -18.15 4.03 21.25
CA GLN A 150 -17.31 2.85 21.38
C GLN A 150 -18.04 1.66 20.77
N PHE A 151 -17.69 1.27 19.55
CA PHE A 151 -17.84 -0.14 19.18
C PHE A 151 -16.88 -0.92 20.09
N ALA A 152 -17.44 -1.89 20.81
CA ALA A 152 -16.69 -2.76 21.71
C ALA A 152 -15.61 -3.49 20.90
N VAL A 153 -14.38 -2.99 20.99
CA VAL A 153 -13.19 -3.71 20.51
C VAL A 153 -13.02 -4.89 21.47
N PRO A 154 -12.99 -6.15 21.01
CA PRO A 154 -12.76 -7.28 21.90
C PRO A 154 -11.42 -7.09 22.60
N GLN A 155 -11.47 -6.82 23.90
CA GLN A 155 -10.29 -6.70 24.74
C GLN A 155 -9.70 -8.09 24.91
N MET A 156 -8.59 -8.35 24.23
CA MET A 156 -7.77 -9.50 24.56
C MET A 156 -7.15 -9.29 25.95
N PRO A 157 -7.07 -10.34 26.79
CA PRO A 157 -6.48 -10.23 28.12
C PRO A 157 -5.04 -9.73 28.01
N VAL A 158 -4.76 -8.67 28.77
CA VAL A 158 -3.46 -7.98 28.81
C VAL A 158 -2.45 -8.88 29.51
N THR A 159 -1.87 -9.83 28.78
CA THR A 159 -0.67 -10.53 29.26
C THR A 159 0.48 -9.53 29.29
N LYS A 160 1.01 -9.31 30.50
CA LYS A 160 2.17 -8.47 30.81
C LYS A 160 3.18 -8.47 29.65
N LEU A 161 3.42 -7.30 29.07
CA LEU A 161 4.41 -7.07 28.03
C LEU A 161 5.78 -7.55 28.55
N LYS A 162 6.16 -8.77 28.18
CA LYS A 162 7.55 -9.23 28.26
C LYS A 162 8.37 -8.21 27.46
N GLY A 163 9.49 -7.75 28.05
CA GLY A 163 10.32 -6.68 27.49
C GLY A 163 10.59 -6.86 26.00
N LYS A 164 10.72 -5.74 25.27
CA LYS A 164 10.96 -5.71 23.82
C LYS A 164 12.04 -6.74 23.46
N ILE A 165 11.61 -7.87 22.92
CA ILE A 165 12.49 -8.93 22.44
C ILE A 165 13.20 -8.29 21.25
N GLN A 166 14.50 -8.09 21.37
CA GLN A 166 15.33 -7.67 20.25
C GLN A 166 15.24 -8.76 19.19
N PHE A 167 14.44 -8.50 18.16
CA PHE A 167 14.19 -9.45 17.08
C PHE A 167 15.47 -9.57 16.26
N ASN A 168 16.29 -10.56 16.60
CA ASN A 168 17.44 -10.92 15.80
C ASN A 168 16.95 -11.91 14.73
N LEU A 169 16.79 -11.42 13.50
CA LEU A 169 16.26 -12.18 12.36
C LEU A 169 17.07 -13.47 12.12
N ILE A 170 18.37 -13.46 12.37
CA ILE A 170 19.23 -14.64 12.16
C ILE A 170 18.99 -15.70 13.24
N ALA A 171 18.71 -15.28 14.48
CA ALA A 171 18.52 -16.21 15.61
C ALA A 171 17.09 -16.75 15.72
N SER A 172 16.12 -16.15 15.02
CA SER A 172 14.69 -16.48 15.11
C SER A 172 14.11 -17.12 13.84
N VAL A 173 14.90 -17.24 12.78
CA VAL A 173 14.50 -17.90 11.55
C VAL A 173 14.97 -19.35 11.59
N LYS A 174 14.01 -20.26 11.44
CA LYS A 174 14.28 -21.68 11.20
C LYS A 174 14.69 -21.82 9.73
N ASP A 175 15.82 -22.47 9.48
CA ASP A 175 16.23 -22.81 8.12
C ASP A 175 15.14 -23.65 7.45
N LEU A 176 14.80 -23.25 6.23
CA LEU A 176 13.80 -23.92 5.43
C LEU A 176 14.33 -25.29 5.03
N SER A 177 13.57 -26.36 5.30
CA SER A 177 13.97 -27.69 4.85
C SER A 177 14.02 -27.74 3.32
N ASP A 178 14.89 -28.56 2.76
CA ASP A 178 15.03 -28.68 1.31
C ASP A 178 13.71 -29.09 0.62
N ASP A 179 12.88 -29.90 1.28
CA ASP A 179 11.55 -30.27 0.79
C ASP A 179 10.58 -29.09 0.76
N GLU A 180 10.57 -28.28 1.82
CA GLU A 180 9.75 -27.07 1.86
C GLU A 180 10.22 -26.04 0.83
N ALA A 181 11.54 -25.90 0.65
CA ALA A 181 12.14 -25.04 -0.37
C ALA A 181 11.72 -25.47 -1.78
N ARG A 182 11.84 -26.77 -2.09
CA ARG A 182 11.35 -27.35 -3.37
C ARG A 182 9.86 -27.09 -3.57
N LYS A 183 9.04 -27.29 -2.52
CA LYS A 183 7.59 -27.04 -2.60
C LYS A 183 7.28 -25.57 -2.87
N LEU A 184 7.96 -24.64 -2.19
CA LEU A 184 7.78 -23.21 -2.43
C LEU A 184 8.22 -22.79 -3.84
N MET A 185 9.34 -23.32 -4.33
CA MET A 185 9.80 -23.08 -5.71
C MET A 185 8.77 -23.54 -6.74
N ASN A 186 8.21 -24.74 -6.58
CA ASN A 186 7.15 -25.25 -7.44
C ASN A 186 5.89 -24.38 -7.39
N GLN A 187 5.45 -23.96 -6.19
CA GLN A 187 4.30 -23.07 -6.04
C GLN A 187 4.55 -21.69 -6.66
N ALA A 188 5.77 -21.17 -6.58
CA ALA A 188 6.14 -19.91 -7.20
C ALA A 188 6.11 -20.01 -8.73
N PHE A 189 6.71 -21.08 -9.28
CA PHE A 189 6.69 -21.34 -10.72
C PHE A 189 5.27 -21.48 -11.27
N GLU A 190 4.42 -22.27 -10.60
CA GLU A 190 3.02 -22.45 -10.97
C GLU A 190 2.24 -21.12 -10.95
N ARG A 191 2.46 -20.27 -9.94
CA ARG A 191 1.84 -18.94 -9.86
C ARG A 191 2.26 -18.04 -11.01
N ILE A 192 3.55 -18.05 -11.37
CA ILE A 192 4.05 -17.29 -12.51
C ILE A 192 3.34 -17.81 -13.77
N MET A 193 3.34 -19.12 -13.99
CA MET A 193 2.73 -19.76 -15.15
C MET A 193 1.23 -19.41 -15.32
N GLN A 194 0.45 -19.48 -14.23
CA GLN A 194 -0.98 -19.16 -14.24
C GLN A 194 -1.28 -17.66 -14.45
N ASN A 195 -0.29 -16.77 -14.31
CA ASN A 195 -0.47 -15.32 -14.43
C ASN A 195 -0.49 -14.80 -15.89
N GLU A 196 -0.40 -15.68 -16.88
CA GLU A 196 -0.35 -15.38 -18.32
C GLU A 196 -1.40 -14.35 -18.75
N LYS A 197 -2.68 -14.58 -18.46
CA LYS A 197 -3.76 -13.68 -18.88
C LYS A 197 -3.62 -12.26 -18.33
N ARG A 198 -3.18 -12.13 -17.08
CA ARG A 198 -2.96 -10.82 -16.44
C ARG A 198 -1.72 -10.14 -16.99
N ALA A 199 -0.65 -10.89 -17.27
CA ALA A 199 0.55 -10.34 -17.90
C ALA A 199 0.24 -9.78 -19.31
N ILE A 200 -0.53 -10.51 -20.11
CA ILE A 200 -0.99 -10.05 -21.42
C ILE A 200 -1.85 -8.80 -21.31
N GLN A 201 -2.84 -8.79 -20.39
CA GLN A 201 -3.69 -7.61 -20.15
C GLN A 201 -2.90 -6.39 -19.67
N GLY A 202 -1.81 -6.59 -18.93
CA GLY A 202 -0.91 -5.54 -18.47
C GLY A 202 0.14 -5.09 -19.50
N GLY A 203 0.18 -5.69 -20.70
CA GLY A 203 1.17 -5.37 -21.74
C GLY A 203 2.53 -6.06 -21.58
N GLU A 204 2.73 -6.86 -20.53
CA GLU A 204 3.99 -7.52 -20.19
C GLU A 204 3.96 -9.04 -20.51
N GLY A 205 3.17 -9.44 -21.51
CA GLY A 205 3.05 -10.83 -21.94
C GLY A 205 4.40 -11.41 -22.37
N THR A 206 5.17 -10.69 -23.19
CA THR A 206 6.48 -11.16 -23.67
C THR A 206 7.47 -11.34 -22.51
N ALA A 207 7.53 -10.41 -21.56
CA ALA A 207 8.39 -10.54 -20.40
C ALA A 207 8.03 -11.77 -19.55
N HIS A 208 6.73 -12.04 -19.38
CA HIS A 208 6.23 -13.24 -18.71
C HIS A 208 6.68 -14.54 -19.40
N GLN A 209 6.56 -14.62 -20.73
CA GLN A 209 7.03 -15.77 -21.51
C GLN A 209 8.54 -15.99 -21.36
N VAL A 210 9.33 -14.90 -21.41
CA VAL A 210 10.79 -14.93 -21.24
C VAL A 210 11.19 -15.42 -19.86
N ILE A 211 10.52 -14.97 -18.80
CA ILE A 211 10.78 -15.43 -17.44
C ILE A 211 10.53 -16.95 -17.33
N LEU A 212 9.41 -17.45 -17.84
CA LEU A 212 9.10 -18.89 -17.80
C LEU A 212 10.17 -19.72 -18.50
N VAL A 213 10.56 -19.34 -19.72
CA VAL A 213 11.58 -20.05 -20.49
C VAL A 213 12.93 -20.01 -19.76
N ARG A 214 13.35 -18.85 -19.26
CA ARG A 214 14.63 -18.71 -18.54
C ARG A 214 14.67 -19.47 -17.22
N LEU A 215 13.55 -19.53 -16.50
CA LEU A 215 13.46 -20.35 -15.29
C LEU A 215 13.61 -21.84 -15.62
N VAL A 216 13.08 -22.30 -16.75
CA VAL A 216 13.21 -23.70 -17.17
C VAL A 216 14.61 -24.02 -17.70
N THR A 217 15.26 -23.10 -18.40
CA THR A 217 16.52 -23.40 -19.11
C THR A 217 17.79 -22.95 -18.39
N ARG A 218 17.71 -21.91 -17.54
CA ARG A 218 18.89 -21.31 -16.89
C ARG A 218 18.94 -21.53 -15.37
N PHE A 219 17.81 -21.83 -14.74
CA PHE A 219 17.77 -22.04 -13.29
C PHE A 219 18.37 -23.40 -12.94
N ALA A 220 19.63 -23.41 -12.50
CA ALA A 220 20.31 -24.63 -12.06
C ALA A 220 19.74 -25.09 -10.71
N SER A 221 18.70 -25.91 -10.74
CA SER A 221 18.08 -26.50 -9.56
C SER A 221 17.72 -27.95 -9.81
N VAL A 222 17.68 -28.75 -8.74
CA VAL A 222 17.19 -30.15 -8.76
C VAL A 222 15.76 -30.25 -9.29
N THR A 223 15.00 -29.15 -9.23
CA THR A 223 13.58 -29.07 -9.65
C THR A 223 13.39 -28.81 -11.15
N ILE A 224 14.46 -28.69 -11.94
CA ILE A 224 14.37 -28.28 -13.35
C ILE A 224 13.51 -29.23 -14.19
N ASN A 225 13.60 -30.55 -13.94
CA ASN A 225 12.81 -31.57 -14.65
C ASN A 225 11.30 -31.39 -14.42
N GLU A 226 10.91 -30.97 -13.21
CA GLU A 226 9.51 -30.70 -12.89
C GLU A 226 9.02 -29.44 -13.61
N PHE A 227 9.87 -28.40 -13.71
CA PHE A 227 9.53 -27.18 -14.45
C PHE A 227 9.42 -27.42 -15.95
N GLU A 228 10.32 -28.22 -16.54
CA GLU A 228 10.24 -28.62 -17.94
C GLU A 228 8.94 -29.38 -18.23
N LYS A 229 8.58 -30.33 -17.36
CA LYS A 229 7.34 -31.10 -17.49
C LYS A 229 6.11 -30.22 -17.34
N ALA A 230 6.10 -29.32 -16.36
CA ALA A 230 5.01 -28.37 -16.14
C ALA A 230 4.84 -27.40 -17.33
N LEU A 231 5.93 -26.79 -17.80
CA LEU A 231 5.90 -25.88 -18.95
C LEU A 231 5.46 -26.60 -20.24
N ARG A 232 5.93 -27.84 -20.46
CA ARG A 232 5.49 -28.67 -21.59
C ARG A 232 3.98 -28.91 -21.54
N ASN A 233 3.45 -29.36 -20.40
CA ASN A 233 2.02 -29.60 -20.24
C ASN A 233 1.21 -28.32 -20.42
N PHE A 234 1.73 -27.19 -19.93
CA PHE A 234 1.11 -25.89 -20.09
C PHE A 234 1.03 -25.46 -21.55
N ILE A 235 2.13 -25.57 -22.32
CA ILE A 235 2.11 -25.26 -23.75
C ILE A 235 1.14 -26.19 -24.49
N LEU A 236 1.15 -27.49 -24.18
CA LEU A 236 0.29 -28.47 -24.85
C LEU A 236 -1.20 -28.27 -24.55
N ALA A 237 -1.55 -27.74 -23.37
CA ALA A 237 -2.94 -27.47 -23.02
C ALA A 237 -3.60 -26.41 -23.91
N ASP A 238 -2.83 -25.48 -24.47
CA ASP A 238 -3.31 -24.51 -25.46
C ASP A 238 -2.19 -24.17 -26.47
N GLN A 239 -1.92 -25.13 -27.35
CA GLN A 239 -0.81 -25.02 -28.31
C GLN A 239 -0.94 -23.82 -29.24
N ARG A 240 -2.17 -23.42 -29.61
CA ARG A 240 -2.41 -22.35 -30.57
C ARG A 240 -2.06 -20.98 -29.98
N SER A 241 -2.45 -20.71 -28.74
CA SER A 241 -2.16 -19.42 -28.10
C SER A 241 -0.72 -19.34 -27.56
N ARG A 242 -0.09 -20.48 -27.25
CA ARG A 242 1.24 -20.56 -26.61
C ARG A 242 2.38 -20.94 -27.55
N THR A 243 2.18 -20.83 -28.87
CA THR A 243 3.21 -21.16 -29.86
C THR A 243 4.47 -20.31 -29.69
N GLU A 244 4.33 -19.03 -29.33
CA GLU A 244 5.46 -18.12 -29.10
C GLU A 244 6.36 -18.61 -27.94
N ILE A 245 5.77 -19.12 -26.87
CA ILE A 245 6.50 -19.69 -25.73
C ILE A 245 7.32 -20.91 -26.17
N ALA A 246 6.72 -21.78 -26.99
CA ALA A 246 7.40 -22.96 -27.52
C ALA A 246 8.58 -22.58 -28.42
N GLN A 247 8.40 -21.60 -29.31
CA GLN A 247 9.45 -21.09 -30.17
C GLN A 247 10.58 -20.45 -29.36
N LEU A 248 10.25 -19.65 -28.35
CA LEU A 248 11.22 -19.04 -27.45
C LEU A 248 12.00 -20.09 -26.67
N TRP A 249 11.34 -21.15 -26.20
CA TRP A 249 12.00 -22.24 -25.48
C TRP A 249 12.99 -22.99 -26.37
N ILE A 250 12.60 -23.33 -27.59
CA ILE A 250 13.50 -23.98 -28.56
C ILE A 250 14.66 -23.07 -28.93
N ALA A 251 14.40 -21.78 -29.16
CA ALA A 251 15.45 -20.80 -29.48
C ALA A 251 16.47 -20.68 -28.34
N GLU A 252 16.02 -20.66 -27.09
CA GLU A 252 16.89 -20.62 -25.92
C GLU A 252 17.73 -21.91 -25.80
N LEU A 253 17.11 -23.09 -25.96
CA LEU A 253 17.84 -24.37 -25.96
C LEU A 253 18.89 -24.44 -27.08
N TYR A 254 18.55 -23.93 -28.27
CA TYR A 254 19.48 -23.84 -29.38
C TYR A 254 20.63 -22.89 -29.07
N ALA A 255 20.35 -21.70 -28.49
CA ALA A 255 21.39 -20.76 -28.08
C ALA A 255 22.34 -21.38 -27.05
N GLN A 256 21.81 -22.15 -26.10
CA GLN A 256 22.63 -22.90 -25.14
C GLN A 256 23.50 -23.96 -25.81
N TYR A 257 22.95 -24.68 -26.79
CA TYR A 257 23.70 -25.66 -27.59
C TYR A 257 24.86 -25.01 -28.38
N GLN A 258 24.63 -23.83 -28.94
CA GLN A 258 25.66 -23.04 -29.63
C GLN A 258 26.71 -22.42 -28.68
N GLY A 259 26.55 -22.59 -27.36
CA GLY A 259 27.49 -22.07 -26.37
C GLY A 259 27.25 -20.61 -25.98
N TYR A 260 26.15 -19.99 -26.40
CA TYR A 260 25.74 -18.65 -25.97
C TYR A 260 25.10 -18.72 -24.56
N ARG A 261 25.87 -19.18 -23.57
CA ARG A 261 25.46 -19.09 -22.16
C ARG A 261 26.14 -17.86 -21.56
N GLU A 262 25.37 -16.83 -21.25
CA GLU A 262 25.77 -15.87 -20.23
C GLU A 262 25.86 -16.62 -18.90
N ARG A 263 27.07 -17.09 -18.58
CA ARG A 263 27.38 -17.65 -17.27
C ARG A 263 27.25 -16.49 -16.28
N PHE A 264 26.15 -16.44 -15.52
CA PHE A 264 26.14 -15.60 -14.32
C PHE A 264 27.27 -16.13 -13.43
N PRO A 265 28.26 -15.29 -13.07
CA PRO A 265 29.35 -15.71 -12.20
C PRO A 265 28.79 -15.81 -10.77
N PHE A 266 28.07 -16.88 -10.48
CA PHE A 266 28.01 -17.37 -9.10
C PHE A 266 29.28 -18.19 -8.92
N ALA A 267 30.24 -17.53 -8.29
CA ALA A 267 31.56 -18.05 -7.98
C ALA A 267 31.47 -19.47 -7.43
N ASP A 268 32.28 -20.35 -8.02
CA ASP A 268 32.89 -21.45 -7.29
C ASP A 268 33.63 -20.83 -6.09
N SER A 269 32.98 -20.81 -4.93
CA SER A 269 33.60 -20.54 -3.64
C SER A 269 32.76 -21.15 -2.53
N ALA A 270 32.85 -22.47 -2.42
CA ALA A 270 32.84 -23.26 -1.17
C ALA A 270 33.20 -24.71 -1.53
#